data_AF-A0A3G4W901-F1
#
_entry.id   AF-A0A3G4W901-F1
#
_cell.length_a   1.000
_cell.length_b   1.000
_cell.length_c   1.000
_cell.angle_alpha   90.00
_cell.angle_beta   90.00
_cell.angle_gamma   90.00
#
_symmetry.space_group_name_H-M   'P 1'
#
loop_
_entity.id
_entity.type
_entity.pdbx_description
1 polymer ?
#
loop_
_entity_poly.entity_id
_entity_poly.type
_entity_poly.pdbx_seq_one_letter_code
_entity_poly.pdbx_strand_id
1 'polypeptide(L)'
;MVLRCAEAGVKKAVKASKAALAKRNAPCATKDQVFEVVSDGRDDSGLRLSAGDEYRVMDCDGDAVQIEVPCGADNPYFVSAGFLRSVSGFPTEDADSVNGQ
;
A
#
# COMPACT_ATOMS: atom_id res chain seq x y z
N MET A 1 51.39 9.18 22.77
CA MET A 1 50.36 8.11 22.67
C MET A 1 49.59 8.35 21.37
N VAL A 2 49.92 7.60 20.32
CA VAL A 2 49.29 7.73 19.00
C VAL A 2 48.15 6.72 18.96
N LEU A 3 46.90 7.19 19.05
CA LEU A 3 45.73 6.31 19.08
C LEU A 3 45.37 5.86 17.66
N ARG A 4 45.90 4.69 17.28
CA ARG A 4 45.42 3.88 16.15
C ARG A 4 44.15 3.15 16.59
N CYS A 5 42.98 3.74 16.36
CA CYS A 5 41.71 3.05 16.58
C CYS A 5 40.95 2.86 15.27
N ALA A 6 41.13 1.65 14.73
CA ALA A 6 40.13 0.80 14.10
C ALA A 6 39.13 1.41 13.10
N GLU A 7 39.47 1.26 11.83
CA GLU A 7 38.51 1.15 10.74
C GLU A 7 37.73 -0.18 10.85
N ALA A 8 36.70 -0.24 11.69
CA ALA A 8 35.85 -1.42 11.83
C ALA A 8 34.39 -1.03 12.15
N GLY A 9 33.70 -0.38 11.21
CA GLY A 9 32.29 -0.02 11.41
C GLY A 9 31.45 0.26 10.16
N VAL A 10 32.06 0.34 8.97
CA VAL A 10 31.37 0.91 7.79
C VAL A 10 30.43 -0.08 7.08
N LYS A 11 30.58 -1.39 7.28
CA LYS A 11 29.92 -2.39 6.41
C LYS A 11 28.44 -2.70 6.74
N LYS A 12 27.89 -2.22 7.86
CA LYS A 12 26.52 -2.57 8.28
C LYS A 12 25.47 -1.48 8.06
N ALA A 13 25.87 -0.21 7.92
CA ALA A 13 24.92 0.89 7.74
C ALA A 13 24.26 0.91 6.34
N VAL A 14 24.97 0.51 5.29
CA VAL A 14 24.44 0.59 3.90
C VAL A 14 23.30 -0.41 3.62
N LYS A 15 23.29 -1.58 4.29
CA LYS A 15 22.29 -2.62 4.01
C LYS A 15 20.93 -2.28 4.61
N ALA A 16 20.90 -1.63 5.78
CA ALA A 16 19.66 -1.21 6.44
C ALA A 16 18.91 -0.15 5.62
N SER A 17 19.63 0.80 5.02
CA SER A 17 19.01 1.85 4.19
C SER A 17 18.45 1.33 2.87
N LYS A 18 19.10 0.32 2.25
CA LYS A 18 18.62 -0.27 0.99
C LYS A 18 17.39 -1.16 1.18
N ALA A 19 17.26 -1.84 2.33
CA ALA A 19 16.09 -2.65 2.64
C ALA A 19 14.84 -1.79 2.90
N ALA A 20 15.00 -0.64 3.57
CA ALA A 20 13.92 0.33 3.76
C ALA A 20 13.49 1.00 2.44
N LEU A 21 14.44 1.24 1.52
CA LEU A 21 14.14 1.82 0.21
C LEU A 21 13.52 0.80 -0.77
N ALA A 22 13.96 -0.47 -0.74
CA ALA A 22 13.40 -1.52 -1.59
C ALA A 22 11.95 -1.87 -1.22
N LYS A 23 11.59 -1.78 0.08
CA LYS A 23 10.18 -1.94 0.54
C LYS A 23 9.25 -0.83 0.05
N ARG A 24 9.78 0.33 -0.33
CA ARG A 24 9.01 1.50 -0.76
C ARG A 24 8.67 1.49 -2.26
N ASN A 25 9.27 0.58 -3.01
CA ASN A 25 9.11 0.45 -4.46
C ASN A 25 8.45 -0.88 -4.86
N ALA A 26 7.82 -1.58 -3.90
CA ALA A 26 7.00 -2.73 -4.25
C ALA A 26 5.82 -2.22 -5.09
N PRO A 27 5.67 -2.64 -6.34
CA PRO A 27 4.46 -2.35 -7.09
C PRO A 27 3.29 -2.94 -6.31
N CYS A 28 2.28 -2.12 -6.03
CA CYS A 28 1.06 -2.55 -5.38
C CYS A 28 0.58 -3.85 -6.03
N ALA A 29 0.53 -4.94 -5.27
CA ALA A 29 0.20 -6.25 -5.82
C ALA A 29 -1.21 -6.25 -6.45
N THR A 30 -2.05 -5.31 -6.03
CA THR A 30 -3.43 -5.11 -6.48
C THR A 30 -3.59 -4.14 -7.63
N LYS A 31 -2.52 -3.55 -8.18
CA LYS A 31 -2.60 -2.67 -9.35
C LYS A 31 -3.28 -3.38 -10.52
N ASP A 32 -4.21 -2.68 -11.17
CA ASP A 32 -5.07 -3.17 -12.25
C ASP A 32 -6.17 -4.17 -11.84
N GLN A 33 -6.20 -4.62 -10.59
CA GLN A 33 -7.21 -5.58 -10.12
C GLN A 33 -8.54 -4.90 -9.83
N VAL A 34 -9.62 -5.61 -10.13
CA VAL A 34 -11.00 -5.20 -9.82
C VAL A 34 -11.44 -5.90 -8.54
N PHE A 35 -12.04 -5.14 -7.64
CA PHE A 35 -12.59 -5.63 -6.38
C PHE A 35 -14.07 -5.28 -6.29
N GLU A 36 -14.85 -6.24 -5.80
CA GLU A 36 -16.24 -6.03 -5.44
C GLU A 36 -16.31 -5.50 -4.00
N VAL A 37 -17.14 -4.49 -3.81
CA VAL A 37 -17.50 -3.92 -2.52
C VAL A 37 -18.50 -4.87 -1.86
N VAL A 38 -18.16 -5.40 -0.69
CA VAL A 38 -19.03 -6.33 0.06
C VAL A 38 -19.83 -5.63 1.16
N SER A 39 -19.42 -4.43 1.55
CA SER A 39 -20.07 -3.63 2.59
C SER A 39 -20.16 -2.18 2.19
N ASP A 40 -21.26 -1.51 2.55
CA ASP A 40 -21.35 -0.07 2.36
C ASP A 40 -20.31 0.66 3.23
N GLY A 41 -19.77 1.74 2.68
CA GLY A 41 -18.84 2.59 3.39
C GLY A 41 -18.66 3.93 2.71
N ARG A 42 -18.25 4.90 3.51
CA ARG A 42 -17.96 6.26 3.06
C ARG A 42 -16.56 6.65 3.46
N ASP A 43 -15.79 7.12 2.48
CA ASP A 43 -14.48 7.70 2.69
C ASP A 43 -14.60 9.15 3.18
N ASP A 44 -13.56 9.66 3.83
CA ASP A 44 -13.47 11.04 4.33
C ASP A 44 -13.61 12.08 3.20
N SER A 45 -13.15 11.75 1.99
CA SER A 45 -13.32 12.58 0.79
C SER A 45 -14.77 12.64 0.28
N GLY A 46 -15.69 11.90 0.89
CA GLY A 46 -17.10 11.86 0.53
C GLY A 46 -17.44 10.82 -0.55
N LEU A 47 -16.48 10.03 -1.02
CA LEU A 47 -16.75 8.86 -1.86
C LEU A 47 -17.59 7.86 -1.07
N ARG A 48 -18.69 7.39 -1.66
CA ARG A 48 -19.53 6.35 -1.08
C ARG A 48 -19.49 5.11 -1.95
N LEU A 49 -19.01 4.01 -1.37
CA LEU A 49 -19.05 2.69 -1.97
C LEU A 49 -20.22 1.92 -1.33
N SER A 50 -20.98 1.21 -2.16
CA SER A 50 -22.12 0.41 -1.71
C SER A 50 -21.85 -1.06 -1.99
N ALA A 51 -22.37 -1.97 -1.17
CA ALA A 51 -22.24 -3.40 -1.44
C ALA A 51 -22.80 -3.76 -2.82
N GLY A 52 -22.04 -4.53 -3.61
CA GLY A 52 -22.32 -4.87 -5.00
C GLY A 52 -21.77 -3.88 -6.03
N ASP A 53 -21.13 -2.79 -5.60
CA ASP A 53 -20.36 -1.93 -6.49
C ASP A 53 -18.98 -2.55 -6.76
N GLU A 54 -18.37 -2.21 -7.89
CA GLU A 54 -17.05 -2.72 -8.27
C GLU A 54 -16.11 -1.54 -8.47
N TYR A 55 -14.85 -1.68 -8.09
CA TYR A 55 -13.84 -0.67 -8.37
C TYR A 55 -12.55 -1.32 -8.84
N ARG A 56 -11.82 -0.61 -9.69
CA ARG A 56 -10.53 -1.03 -10.21
C ARG A 56 -9.42 -0.22 -9.56
N VAL A 57 -8.39 -0.90 -9.08
CA VAL A 57 -7.20 -0.23 -8.54
C VAL A 57 -6.33 0.25 -9.69
N MET A 58 -6.11 1.55 -9.77
CA MET A 58 -5.24 2.17 -10.78
C MET A 58 -3.80 2.25 -10.28
N ASP A 59 -3.59 2.70 -9.05
CA ASP A 59 -2.27 2.91 -8.47
C ASP A 59 -2.32 2.88 -6.93
N CYS A 60 -1.20 2.60 -6.27
CA CYS A 60 -1.11 2.70 -4.82
C CYS A 60 0.23 3.33 -4.44
N ASP A 61 0.16 4.38 -3.64
CA ASP A 61 1.29 5.08 -3.04
C ASP A 61 1.19 4.97 -1.52
N GLY A 62 1.79 3.90 -0.97
CA GLY A 62 1.74 3.62 0.47
C GLY A 62 0.32 3.34 0.97
N ASP A 63 -0.22 4.24 1.79
CA ASP A 63 -1.60 4.12 2.30
C ASP A 63 -2.64 4.67 1.32
N ALA A 64 -2.24 5.53 0.38
CA ALA A 64 -3.16 6.12 -0.59
C ALA A 64 -3.31 5.20 -1.81
N VAL A 65 -4.54 4.77 -2.09
CA VAL A 65 -4.90 3.93 -3.22
C VAL A 65 -5.77 4.73 -4.17
N GLN A 66 -5.34 4.82 -5.42
CA GLN A 66 -6.13 5.38 -6.50
C GLN A 66 -7.01 4.29 -7.11
N ILE A 67 -8.32 4.53 -7.13
CA ILE A 67 -9.31 3.61 -7.70
C ILE A 67 -10.16 4.30 -8.76
N GLU A 68 -10.67 3.50 -9.68
CA GLU A 68 -11.67 3.87 -10.67
C GLU A 68 -12.95 3.10 -10.39
N VAL A 69 -14.07 3.81 -10.31
CA VAL A 69 -15.40 3.22 -10.10
C VAL A 69 -16.17 3.38 -11.41
N PRO A 70 -16.57 2.32 -12.13
CA PRO A 70 -17.25 2.43 -13.42
C PRO A 70 -18.61 3.16 -13.32
N CYS A 71 -19.23 3.19 -12.12
CA CYS A 71 -20.44 3.97 -11.83
C CYS A 71 -20.15 5.37 -11.25
N GLY A 72 -18.87 5.72 -11.06
CA GLY A 72 -18.43 6.98 -10.49
C GLY A 72 -18.43 8.13 -11.49
N ALA A 73 -18.97 9.28 -11.09
CA ALA A 73 -18.99 10.49 -11.92
C ALA A 73 -17.64 11.23 -11.95
N ASP A 74 -16.82 11.09 -10.90
CA ASP A 74 -15.61 11.88 -10.65
C ASP A 74 -14.34 11.01 -10.63
N ASN A 75 -14.25 10.02 -11.53
CA ASN A 75 -13.06 9.17 -11.64
C ASN A 75 -11.82 9.98 -12.07
N PRO A 76 -10.62 9.65 -11.56
CA PRO A 76 -10.33 8.64 -10.54
C PRO A 76 -10.43 9.18 -9.10
N TYR A 77 -10.74 8.30 -8.15
CA TYR A 77 -10.81 8.61 -6.72
C TYR A 77 -9.54 8.17 -5.98
N PHE A 78 -9.19 8.90 -4.91
CA PHE A 78 -8.15 8.51 -3.97
C PHE A 78 -8.79 8.15 -2.63
N VAL A 79 -8.43 6.98 -2.11
CA VAL A 79 -8.93 6.44 -0.83
C VAL A 79 -7.80 5.79 -0.05
N SER A 80 -7.95 5.61 1.26
CA SER A 80 -6.98 4.83 2.02
C SER A 80 -7.14 3.33 1.81
N ALA A 81 -6.02 2.58 1.82
CA ALA A 81 -6.03 1.11 1.80
C ALA A 81 -6.86 0.54 2.97
N GLY A 82 -6.83 1.19 4.13
CA GLY A 82 -7.66 0.85 5.29
C GLY A 82 -9.17 0.96 5.01
N PHE A 83 -9.60 1.96 4.24
CA PHE A 83 -10.99 2.11 3.83
C PHE A 83 -11.41 0.97 2.90
N LEU A 84 -10.61 0.69 1.87
CA LEU A 84 -10.86 -0.42 0.95
C LEU A 84 -10.98 -1.74 1.69
N ARG A 85 -10.10 -2.01 2.66
CA ARG A 85 -10.17 -3.21 3.52
C ARG A 85 -11.44 -3.33 4.36
N SER A 86 -12.06 -2.20 4.70
CA SER A 86 -13.28 -2.20 5.50
C SER A 86 -14.52 -2.46 4.66
N VAL A 87 -14.50 -2.07 3.38
CA VAL A 87 -15.65 -2.16 2.46
C VAL A 87 -15.53 -3.32 1.47
N SER A 88 -14.32 -3.83 1.28
CA SER A 88 -13.96 -4.94 0.38
C SER A 88 -12.88 -5.83 0.99
N GLY A 89 -12.62 -6.98 0.37
CA GLY A 89 -11.56 -7.90 0.75
C GLY A 89 -10.14 -7.44 0.36
N PHE A 90 -9.87 -6.13 0.29
CA PHE A 90 -8.57 -5.62 -0.14
C PHE A 90 -7.43 -6.20 0.74
N PRO A 91 -6.34 -6.72 0.15
CA PRO A 91 -5.25 -7.29 0.93
C PRO A 91 -4.47 -6.19 1.68
N THR A 92 -4.02 -6.52 2.89
CA THR A 92 -3.00 -5.72 3.59
C THR A 92 -1.64 -6.06 2.99
N GLU A 93 -0.83 -5.04 2.74
CA GLU A 93 0.57 -5.15 2.27
C GLU A 93 1.46 -6.00 3.23
N ASP A 94 0.93 -6.44 4.38
CA ASP A 94 1.57 -7.36 5.31
C ASP A 94 1.49 -8.85 4.89
N ALA A 95 0.88 -9.17 3.74
CA ALA A 95 0.83 -10.55 3.23
C ALA A 95 2.19 -11.12 2.74
N ASP A 96 3.28 -10.33 2.80
CA ASP A 96 4.67 -10.80 2.63
C ASP A 96 5.52 -10.49 3.88
N SER A 97 5.02 -10.85 5.07
CA SER A 97 5.87 -10.97 6.27
C SER A 97 5.48 -12.20 7.08
N VAL A 98 5.26 -13.32 6.39
CA VAL A 98 5.29 -14.66 6.99
C VAL A 98 6.26 -15.55 6.21
N ASN A 99 7.55 -15.22 6.32
CA ASN A 99 8.55 -16.28 6.49
C ASN A 99 9.78 -15.74 7.22
N GLY A 100 9.67 -15.72 8.54
CA GLY A 100 10.84 -15.86 9.39
C GLY A 100 11.10 -17.34 9.61
N GLN A 101 12.27 -17.83 9.19
CA GLN A 101 13.13 -18.71 9.99
C GLN A 101 14.55 -18.71 9.43
#